data_AF-A0A7C1WXR4-F1
#
_entry.id   AF-A0A7C1WXR4-F1
#
_cell.length_a   1.000
_cell.length_b   1.000
_cell.length_c   1.000
_cell.angle_alpha   90.00
_cell.angle_beta   90.00
_cell.angle_gamma   90.00
#
_symmetry.space_group_name_H-M   'P 1'
#
loop_
_entity.id
_entity.type
_entity.pdbx_description
1 polymer ?
#
loop_
_entity_poly.entity_id
_entity_poly.type
_entity_poly.pdbx_seq_one_letter_code
_entity_poly.pdbx_strand_id
1 'polypeptide(L)'
;MGTERCWAEARLSLDGADGHARLGTLGGDESDVRAVSANGSVVVGVANSAAGQRRAFRWTVRGGMQDLGTLGGDGSVATAVSADGSVVVGQADNAAGQPRAFRWTAQTGMQDLGTLGGESSYAWAVSADGSVVVGVITIVAGQGHAFRWTAQTGMQDLGTLGGESSSATAVSADGRVVVGLAANAAGKTRAFRWTAQTGMQDLGTLGGESSYAWAVSADGSVVVGHADIAVRLGHAFRWTAQTGMQDLNQVCANLLSKGWVLKVANDISPDGRYIVGDGYNEATIGTMAFLLDTKAPPLPQYSISGNLRTWYYCWNGWDYDTTCTNKVRIEFSNQGNQSVSQVTFMIEIKDPVETLYRRKHRVNISLGPGEIIPVEVELDTEVRSYSGYGLSSFYGTVEVISCR
;
A
#
# COMPACT_ATOMS: atom_id res chain seq x y z
N MET A 1 -43.69 27.92 14.44
CA MET A 1 -42.21 27.83 14.52
C MET A 1 -41.85 26.36 14.65
N GLY A 2 -41.21 25.80 13.64
CA GLY A 2 -40.87 24.38 13.58
C GLY A 2 -40.24 24.08 12.24
N THR A 3 -38.93 24.31 12.19
CA THR A 3 -38.00 24.23 11.05
C THR A 3 -38.27 23.08 10.08
N GLU A 4 -38.70 23.41 8.85
CA GLU A 4 -38.51 22.53 7.69
C GLU A 4 -37.01 22.46 7.40
N ARG A 5 -36.43 21.28 7.64
CA ARG A 5 -35.07 20.99 7.17
C ARG A 5 -35.15 20.82 5.66
N CYS A 6 -34.74 21.84 4.91
CA CYS A 6 -34.41 21.71 3.51
C CYS A 6 -33.24 20.72 3.38
N TRP A 7 -33.54 19.47 3.06
CA TRP A 7 -32.55 18.57 2.47
C TRP A 7 -32.48 18.93 1.00
N ALA A 8 -31.47 19.72 0.63
CA ALA A 8 -31.06 19.79 -0.76
C ALA A 8 -30.35 18.46 -1.07
N GLU A 9 -31.08 17.49 -1.66
CA GLU A 9 -30.44 16.42 -2.41
C GLU A 9 -29.74 17.05 -3.61
N ALA A 10 -28.44 17.35 -3.46
CA ALA A 10 -27.59 17.57 -4.63
C ALA A 10 -27.41 16.22 -5.33
N ARG A 11 -28.38 15.81 -6.15
CA ARG A 11 -28.16 14.78 -7.16
C ARG A 11 -27.24 15.36 -8.21
N LEU A 12 -25.94 15.17 -8.02
CA LEU A 12 -24.96 15.37 -9.08
C LEU A 12 -25.19 14.24 -10.09
N SER A 13 -26.06 14.49 -11.09
CA SER A 13 -26.10 13.68 -12.31
C SER A 13 -24.80 13.96 -13.06
N LEU A 14 -23.80 13.13 -12.82
CA LEU A 14 -22.59 13.09 -13.63
C LEU A 14 -22.91 12.20 -14.82
N ASP A 15 -23.10 12.82 -15.98
CA ASP A 15 -23.57 12.13 -17.18
C ASP A 15 -22.66 10.95 -17.57
N GLY A 16 -23.22 9.77 -17.39
CA GLY A 16 -22.75 8.47 -17.82
C GLY A 16 -23.73 7.45 -17.26
N ALA A 17 -24.39 6.67 -18.11
CA ALA A 17 -25.39 5.68 -17.69
C ALA A 17 -24.86 4.63 -16.69
N ASP A 18 -23.55 4.62 -16.44
CA ASP A 18 -22.82 3.65 -15.63
C ASP A 18 -22.15 4.26 -14.38
N GLY A 19 -22.43 5.52 -14.03
CA GLY A 19 -21.90 6.14 -12.80
C GLY A 19 -20.42 6.55 -12.84
N HIS A 20 -19.80 6.54 -14.02
CA HIS A 20 -18.41 6.98 -14.23
C HIS A 20 -18.35 8.41 -14.75
N ALA A 21 -17.66 9.30 -14.03
CA ALA A 21 -17.37 10.65 -14.50
C ALA A 21 -16.32 10.62 -15.63
N ARG A 22 -16.66 11.11 -16.82
CA ARG A 22 -15.69 11.30 -17.90
C ARG A 22 -14.91 12.59 -17.65
N LEU A 23 -13.59 12.49 -17.55
CA LEU A 23 -12.70 13.66 -17.41
C LEU A 23 -12.70 14.54 -18.67
N GLY A 24 -12.95 13.94 -19.84
CA GLY A 24 -12.95 14.61 -21.13
C GLY A 24 -11.58 14.61 -21.80
N THR A 25 -11.42 15.47 -22.82
CA THR A 25 -10.17 15.76 -23.53
C THR A 25 -10.06 17.28 -23.71
N LEU A 26 -8.94 17.78 -24.25
CA LEU A 26 -8.79 19.19 -24.65
C LEU A 26 -9.33 19.45 -26.07
N GLY A 27 -10.44 18.79 -26.41
CA GLY A 27 -11.04 18.80 -27.74
C GLY A 27 -10.39 17.82 -28.73
N GLY A 28 -9.37 17.07 -28.32
CA GLY A 28 -8.79 15.95 -29.07
C GLY A 28 -9.47 14.62 -28.76
N ASP A 29 -8.82 13.53 -29.16
CA ASP A 29 -9.32 12.15 -29.11
C ASP A 29 -8.93 11.37 -27.85
N GLU A 30 -7.83 11.74 -27.19
CA GLU A 30 -7.28 10.99 -26.07
C GLU A 30 -6.87 11.88 -24.88
N SER A 31 -7.00 11.33 -23.67
CA SER A 31 -6.33 11.82 -22.46
C SER A 31 -5.82 10.67 -21.62
N ASP A 32 -4.70 10.91 -20.93
CA ASP A 32 -4.01 9.97 -20.07
C ASP A 32 -3.73 10.64 -18.71
N VAL A 33 -4.26 10.05 -17.65
CA VAL A 33 -4.13 10.54 -16.26
C VAL A 33 -2.81 10.05 -15.68
N ARG A 34 -2.04 10.97 -15.09
CA ARG A 34 -0.73 10.66 -14.49
C ARG A 34 -0.72 10.74 -12.98
N ALA A 35 -1.47 11.66 -12.39
CA ALA A 35 -1.52 11.81 -10.94
C ALA A 35 -2.84 12.45 -10.47
N VAL A 36 -3.12 12.26 -9.18
CA VAL A 36 -4.27 12.80 -8.47
C VAL A 36 -3.82 13.40 -7.15
N SER A 37 -4.40 14.53 -6.74
CA SER A 37 -4.13 15.15 -5.43
C SER A 37 -4.63 14.24 -4.30
N ALA A 38 -4.11 14.43 -3.08
CA ALA A 38 -4.39 13.52 -1.96
C ALA A 38 -5.88 13.43 -1.60
N ASN A 39 -6.64 14.51 -1.83
CA ASN A 39 -8.09 14.57 -1.60
C ASN A 39 -8.93 14.18 -2.83
N GLY A 40 -8.33 13.74 -3.94
CA GLY A 40 -9.04 13.36 -5.16
C GLY A 40 -9.62 14.53 -5.96
N SER A 41 -9.43 15.78 -5.52
CA SER A 41 -10.12 16.95 -6.12
C SER A 41 -9.45 17.48 -7.38
N VAL A 42 -8.17 17.17 -7.60
CA VAL A 42 -7.39 17.61 -8.75
C VAL A 42 -6.77 16.39 -9.43
N VAL A 43 -6.99 16.25 -10.73
CA VAL A 43 -6.40 15.21 -11.57
C VAL A 43 -5.51 15.88 -12.60
N VAL A 44 -4.32 15.34 -12.86
CA VAL A 44 -3.39 15.89 -13.85
C VAL A 44 -2.90 14.81 -14.80
N GLY A 45 -2.47 15.23 -15.98
CA GLY A 45 -1.92 14.31 -16.97
C GLY A 45 -1.65 14.99 -18.29
N VAL A 46 -1.87 14.26 -19.38
CA VAL A 46 -1.73 14.76 -20.75
C VAL A 46 -3.00 14.49 -21.54
N ALA A 47 -3.40 15.43 -22.39
CA ALA A 47 -4.50 15.27 -23.32
C ALA A 47 -4.12 15.84 -24.68
N ASN A 48 -4.72 15.28 -25.73
CA ASN A 48 -4.63 15.85 -27.07
C ASN A 48 -5.56 17.07 -27.15
N SER A 49 -5.02 18.19 -27.63
CA SER A 49 -5.80 19.35 -28.03
C SER A 49 -6.56 19.07 -29.33
N ALA A 50 -7.53 19.92 -29.67
CA ALA A 50 -8.22 19.86 -30.97
C ALA A 50 -7.26 19.93 -32.18
N ALA A 51 -6.08 20.52 -32.01
CA ALA A 51 -5.03 20.60 -33.03
C ALA A 51 -4.10 19.35 -33.05
N GLY A 52 -4.37 18.34 -32.22
CA GLY A 52 -3.56 17.12 -32.10
C GLY A 52 -2.28 17.28 -31.28
N GLN A 53 -2.05 18.44 -30.66
CA GLN A 53 -0.87 18.67 -29.81
C GLN A 53 -1.09 18.09 -28.41
N ARG A 54 -0.05 17.47 -27.84
CA ARG A 54 -0.06 16.98 -26.45
C ARG A 54 0.06 18.15 -25.48
N ARG A 55 -0.88 18.22 -24.54
CA ARG A 55 -0.98 19.31 -23.56
C ARG A 55 -1.11 18.74 -22.15
N ALA A 56 -0.30 19.27 -21.25
CA ALA A 56 -0.46 19.04 -19.82
C ALA A 56 -1.81 19.61 -19.40
N PHE A 57 -2.60 18.82 -18.66
CA PHE A 57 -3.88 19.29 -18.15
C PHE A 57 -3.94 19.25 -16.63
N ARG A 58 -4.83 20.09 -16.09
CA ARG A 58 -5.34 20.01 -14.73
C ARG A 58 -6.86 19.95 -14.78
N TRP A 59 -7.44 18.94 -14.16
CA TRP A 59 -8.89 18.76 -14.10
C TRP A 59 -9.40 18.94 -12.67
N THR A 60 -10.54 19.61 -12.52
CA THR A 60 -11.30 19.67 -11.27
C THR A 60 -12.79 19.51 -11.55
N VAL A 61 -13.56 19.04 -10.56
CA VAL A 61 -15.00 18.81 -10.75
C VAL A 61 -15.78 20.08 -11.13
N ARG A 62 -15.34 21.25 -10.64
CA ARG A 62 -15.99 22.55 -10.92
C ARG A 62 -15.46 23.25 -12.17
N GLY A 63 -14.18 23.05 -12.49
CA GLY A 63 -13.51 23.73 -13.59
C GLY A 63 -13.42 22.93 -14.89
N GLY A 64 -13.72 21.63 -14.85
CA GLY A 64 -13.46 20.73 -15.97
C GLY A 64 -11.95 20.59 -16.25
N MET A 65 -11.61 20.17 -17.48
CA MET A 65 -10.23 20.03 -17.94
C MET A 65 -9.67 21.38 -18.38
N GLN A 66 -8.55 21.79 -17.76
CA GLN A 66 -7.81 23.02 -18.07
C GLN A 66 -6.48 22.66 -18.74
N ASP A 67 -6.22 23.25 -19.90
CA ASP A 67 -4.89 23.24 -20.53
C ASP A 67 -3.92 24.12 -19.71
N LEU A 68 -2.75 23.58 -19.38
CA LEU A 68 -1.70 24.29 -18.63
C LEU A 68 -0.72 25.05 -19.53
N GLY A 69 -0.78 24.87 -20.85
CA GLY A 69 0.09 25.49 -21.82
C GLY A 69 1.44 24.77 -22.00
N THR A 70 2.41 25.47 -22.57
CA THR A 70 3.80 25.01 -22.79
C THR A 70 4.79 26.11 -22.38
N LEU A 71 6.09 25.84 -22.55
CA LEU A 71 7.16 26.83 -22.38
C LEU A 71 7.52 27.55 -23.70
N GLY A 72 6.55 27.64 -24.61
CA GLY A 72 6.71 28.24 -25.95
C GLY A 72 6.95 27.23 -27.07
N GLY A 73 7.06 25.93 -26.75
CA GLY A 73 7.16 24.84 -27.72
C GLY A 73 5.84 24.08 -27.95
N ASP A 74 5.96 22.89 -28.55
CA ASP A 74 4.83 22.15 -29.13
C ASP A 74 4.12 21.19 -28.17
N GLY A 75 4.76 20.76 -27.08
CA GLY A 75 4.22 19.74 -26.18
C GLY A 75 4.36 20.06 -24.69
N SER A 76 3.46 19.50 -23.88
CA SER A 76 3.62 19.41 -22.43
C SER A 76 2.93 18.19 -21.84
N VAL A 77 3.44 17.71 -20.70
CA VAL A 77 2.92 16.57 -19.93
C VAL A 77 3.05 16.87 -18.45
N ALA A 78 1.95 16.83 -17.70
CA ALA A 78 1.99 16.82 -16.24
C ALA A 78 2.23 15.39 -15.73
N THR A 79 3.16 15.24 -14.78
CA THR A 79 3.57 13.94 -14.22
C THR A 79 3.15 13.78 -12.77
N ALA A 80 3.15 14.86 -12.00
CA ALA A 80 2.79 14.85 -10.58
C ALA A 80 2.09 16.13 -10.13
N VAL A 81 1.41 16.05 -8.99
CA VAL A 81 0.66 17.14 -8.38
C VAL A 81 0.85 17.12 -6.86
N SER A 82 0.91 18.29 -6.22
CA SER A 82 1.00 18.42 -4.75
C SER A 82 -0.26 17.88 -4.06
N ALA A 83 -0.16 17.60 -2.77
CA ALA A 83 -1.23 16.97 -2.00
C ALA A 83 -2.52 17.80 -2.00
N ASP A 84 -2.39 19.13 -1.97
CA ASP A 84 -3.49 20.10 -2.02
C ASP A 84 -3.95 20.43 -3.46
N GLY A 85 -3.27 19.91 -4.49
CA GLY A 85 -3.63 20.16 -5.88
C GLY A 85 -3.25 21.55 -6.42
N SER A 86 -2.45 22.33 -5.67
CA SER A 86 -2.09 23.72 -6.02
C SER A 86 -0.86 23.83 -6.94
N VAL A 87 0.02 22.83 -6.90
CA VAL A 87 1.25 22.78 -7.71
C VAL A 87 1.22 21.56 -8.61
N VAL A 88 1.43 21.78 -9.91
CA VAL A 88 1.56 20.72 -10.92
C VAL A 88 2.97 20.75 -11.48
N VAL A 89 3.60 19.59 -11.65
CA VAL A 89 4.94 19.48 -12.24
C VAL A 89 4.93 18.51 -13.40
N GLY A 90 5.94 18.63 -14.25
CA GLY A 90 6.15 17.72 -15.36
C GLY A 90 7.19 18.24 -16.32
N GLN A 91 6.96 18.02 -17.61
CA GLN A 91 7.83 18.48 -18.68
C GLN A 91 7.04 19.27 -19.73
N ALA A 92 7.67 20.27 -20.32
CA ALA A 92 7.14 21.02 -21.44
C ALA A 92 8.27 21.43 -22.38
N ASP A 93 7.96 21.51 -23.67
CA ASP A 93 8.92 21.97 -24.67
C ASP A 93 9.03 23.49 -24.60
N ASN A 94 10.27 23.98 -24.58
CA ASN A 94 10.55 25.40 -24.75
C ASN A 94 10.46 25.81 -26.23
N ALA A 95 10.61 27.10 -26.52
CA ALA A 95 10.57 27.62 -27.90
C ALA A 95 11.65 27.04 -28.84
N ALA A 96 12.71 26.42 -28.31
CA ALA A 96 13.73 25.70 -29.09
C ALA A 96 13.40 24.21 -29.27
N GLY A 97 12.25 23.74 -28.80
CA GLY A 97 11.83 22.34 -28.86
C GLY A 97 12.53 21.43 -27.85
N GLN A 98 13.17 22.00 -26.82
CA GLN A 98 13.89 21.23 -25.81
C GLN A 98 12.98 20.95 -24.60
N PRO A 99 12.94 19.70 -24.09
CA PRO A 99 12.18 19.37 -22.90
C PRO A 99 12.73 20.08 -21.66
N ARG A 100 11.84 20.69 -20.89
CA ARG A 100 12.16 21.39 -19.64
C ARG A 100 11.21 20.94 -18.55
N ALA A 101 11.78 20.66 -17.38
CA ALA A 101 11.02 20.46 -16.17
C ALA A 101 10.27 21.76 -15.86
N PHE A 102 8.97 21.67 -15.61
CA PHE A 102 8.17 22.83 -15.22
C PHE A 102 7.57 22.66 -13.83
N ARG A 103 7.27 23.82 -13.22
CA ARG A 103 6.36 23.95 -12.09
C ARG A 103 5.25 24.92 -12.47
N TRP A 104 4.00 24.49 -12.32
CA TRP A 104 2.83 25.29 -12.63
C TRP A 104 2.04 25.60 -11.37
N THR A 105 1.57 26.84 -11.26
CA THR A 105 0.55 27.25 -10.28
C THR A 105 -0.52 28.08 -10.99
N ALA A 106 -1.72 28.14 -10.42
CA ALA A 106 -2.79 28.98 -10.96
C ALA A 106 -2.41 30.48 -10.95
N GLN A 107 -1.54 30.91 -10.05
CA GLN A 107 -1.14 32.31 -9.90
C GLN A 107 -0.07 32.74 -10.89
N THR A 108 0.90 31.87 -11.18
CA THR A 108 2.09 32.21 -11.97
C THR A 108 2.11 31.56 -13.35
N GLY A 109 1.21 30.62 -13.62
CA GLY A 109 1.29 29.80 -14.81
C GLY A 109 2.50 28.86 -14.78
N MET A 110 2.92 28.42 -15.97
CA MET A 110 4.03 27.48 -16.17
C MET A 110 5.38 28.20 -16.00
N GLN A 111 6.20 27.71 -15.07
CA GLN A 111 7.55 28.18 -14.82
C GLN A 111 8.55 27.11 -15.28
N ASP A 112 9.52 27.50 -16.12
CA ASP A 112 10.69 26.68 -16.44
C ASP A 112 11.60 26.57 -15.21
N LEU A 113 11.94 25.33 -14.81
CA LEU A 113 12.87 25.08 -13.70
C LEU A 113 14.34 25.12 -14.14
N GLY A 114 14.59 25.16 -15.44
CA GLY A 114 15.91 25.24 -16.07
C GLY A 114 16.56 23.87 -16.29
N THR A 115 17.86 23.93 -16.57
CA THR A 115 18.78 22.79 -16.62
C THR A 115 20.03 23.14 -15.81
N LEU A 116 21.00 22.23 -15.69
CA LEU A 116 22.34 22.54 -15.18
C LEU A 116 23.38 22.54 -16.33
N GLY A 117 23.03 23.25 -17.41
CA GLY A 117 23.88 23.43 -18.58
C GLY A 117 23.74 22.36 -19.67
N GLY A 118 23.06 21.24 -19.41
CA GLY A 118 22.71 20.27 -20.43
C GLY A 118 21.36 20.54 -21.12
N GLU A 119 20.97 19.63 -22.00
CA GLU A 119 19.92 19.87 -23.01
C GLU A 119 18.49 19.67 -22.53
N SER A 120 18.25 18.93 -21.44
CA SER A 120 16.89 18.57 -21.02
C SER A 120 16.74 18.39 -19.52
N SER A 121 15.51 18.54 -19.03
CA SER A 121 15.11 18.27 -17.65
C SER A 121 13.67 17.75 -17.60
N TYR A 122 13.37 16.87 -16.65
CA TYR A 122 12.08 16.22 -16.48
C TYR A 122 11.74 16.11 -15.00
N ALA A 123 10.62 16.70 -14.56
CA ALA A 123 10.13 16.51 -13.20
C ALA A 123 9.29 15.23 -13.11
N TRP A 124 9.58 14.38 -12.12
CA TRP A 124 8.86 13.12 -11.89
C TRP A 124 7.99 13.16 -10.64
N ALA A 125 8.39 13.90 -9.61
CA ALA A 125 7.65 14.00 -8.36
C ALA A 125 7.76 15.39 -7.71
N VAL A 126 6.83 15.67 -6.81
CA VAL A 126 6.75 16.91 -6.04
C VAL A 126 6.36 16.61 -4.59
N SER A 127 6.91 17.36 -3.63
CA SER A 127 6.54 17.25 -2.21
C SER A 127 5.08 17.63 -1.96
N ALA A 128 4.54 17.23 -0.80
CA ALA A 128 3.12 17.41 -0.49
C ALA A 128 2.70 18.89 -0.50
N ASP A 129 3.60 19.78 -0.09
CA ASP A 129 3.42 21.24 -0.06
C ASP A 129 3.81 21.94 -1.38
N GLY A 130 4.26 21.19 -2.40
CA GLY A 130 4.65 21.77 -3.69
C GLY A 130 5.97 22.54 -3.69
N SER A 131 6.77 22.47 -2.62
CA SER A 131 8.00 23.27 -2.44
C SER A 131 9.26 22.61 -2.99
N VAL A 132 9.29 21.29 -3.09
CA VAL A 132 10.42 20.50 -3.61
C VAL A 132 9.97 19.72 -4.84
N VAL A 133 10.69 19.89 -5.94
CA VAL A 133 10.49 19.14 -7.19
C VAL A 133 11.71 18.27 -7.44
N VAL A 134 11.51 17.01 -7.83
CA VAL A 134 12.60 16.08 -8.15
C VAL A 134 12.38 15.42 -9.49
N GLY A 135 13.48 14.96 -10.09
CA GLY A 135 13.41 14.25 -11.36
C GLY A 135 14.79 13.96 -11.92
N VAL A 136 14.93 14.06 -13.24
CA VAL A 136 16.20 13.86 -13.96
C VAL A 136 16.54 15.06 -14.84
N ILE A 137 17.83 15.38 -14.91
CA ILE A 137 18.41 16.36 -15.82
C ILE A 137 19.45 15.68 -16.69
N THR A 138 19.65 16.21 -17.90
CA THR A 138 20.85 15.93 -18.67
C THR A 138 21.92 16.93 -18.28
N ILE A 139 23.12 16.46 -17.92
CA ILE A 139 24.28 17.32 -17.66
C ILE A 139 25.04 17.63 -18.96
N VAL A 140 26.02 18.55 -18.92
CA VAL A 140 26.79 18.98 -20.10
C VAL A 140 27.47 17.81 -20.84
N ALA A 141 27.89 16.78 -20.12
CA ALA A 141 28.52 15.60 -20.71
C ALA A 141 27.52 14.57 -21.29
N GLY A 142 26.21 14.86 -21.23
CA GLY A 142 25.14 14.06 -21.85
C GLY A 142 24.52 13.00 -20.96
N GLN A 143 25.01 12.80 -19.73
CA GLN A 143 24.45 11.83 -18.79
C GLN A 143 23.21 12.37 -18.07
N GLY A 144 22.33 11.45 -17.67
CA GLY A 144 21.15 11.75 -16.84
C GLY A 144 21.48 11.71 -15.36
N HIS A 145 21.28 12.81 -14.63
CA HIS A 145 21.47 12.91 -13.19
C HIS A 145 20.16 13.27 -12.47
N ALA A 146 19.96 12.70 -11.29
CA ALA A 146 18.88 13.04 -10.39
C ALA A 146 19.04 14.50 -9.93
N PHE A 147 17.95 15.27 -9.95
CA PHE A 147 17.96 16.61 -9.40
C PHE A 147 16.95 16.79 -8.27
N ARG A 148 17.22 17.83 -7.48
CA ARG A 148 16.27 18.45 -6.55
C ARG A 148 16.18 19.93 -6.85
N TRP A 149 14.98 20.47 -6.92
CA TRP A 149 14.74 21.90 -7.12
C TRP A 149 13.93 22.47 -5.96
N THR A 150 14.30 23.69 -5.54
CA THR A 150 13.46 24.54 -4.69
C THR A 150 13.45 25.96 -5.24
N ALA A 151 12.42 26.73 -4.91
CA ALA A 151 12.36 28.14 -5.29
C ALA A 151 13.52 28.96 -4.71
N GLN A 152 14.06 28.56 -3.54
CA GLN A 152 15.11 29.27 -2.84
C GLN A 152 16.50 29.01 -3.42
N THR A 153 16.79 27.77 -3.82
CA THR A 153 18.14 27.35 -4.24
C THR A 153 18.25 27.08 -5.74
N GLY A 154 17.13 27.04 -6.47
CA GLY A 154 17.10 26.58 -7.85
C GLY A 154 17.40 25.08 -7.96
N MET A 155 17.89 24.66 -9.13
CA MET A 155 18.24 23.27 -9.40
C MET A 155 19.56 22.87 -8.74
N GLN A 156 19.54 21.68 -8.16
CA GLN A 156 20.66 21.02 -7.52
C GLN A 156 20.82 19.62 -8.11
N ASP A 157 22.01 19.32 -8.64
CA ASP A 157 22.41 17.97 -8.99
C ASP A 157 22.63 17.15 -7.71
N LEU A 158 22.05 15.94 -7.64
CA LEU A 158 22.20 15.02 -6.51
C LEU A 158 23.38 14.05 -6.69
N GLY A 159 24.01 14.03 -7.87
CA GLY A 159 25.11 13.14 -8.22
C GLY A 159 24.66 11.70 -8.47
N THR A 160 25.59 10.76 -8.34
CA THR A 160 25.38 9.32 -8.57
C THR A 160 25.99 8.50 -7.43
N LEU A 161 25.90 7.16 -7.50
CA LEU A 161 26.60 6.25 -6.58
C LEU A 161 28.03 5.91 -7.06
N GLY A 162 28.65 6.84 -7.79
CA GLY A 162 29.98 6.67 -8.40
C GLY A 162 29.97 6.13 -9.83
N GLY A 163 28.79 5.87 -10.40
CA GLY A 163 28.60 5.57 -11.82
C GLY A 163 28.20 6.79 -12.65
N GLU A 164 27.68 6.55 -13.84
CA GLU A 164 27.42 7.62 -14.82
C GLU A 164 26.05 8.30 -14.72
N SER A 165 25.06 7.67 -14.07
CA SER A 165 23.69 8.19 -14.12
C SER A 165 22.88 8.00 -12.84
N SER A 166 21.84 8.82 -12.68
CA SER A 166 20.84 8.71 -11.62
C SER A 166 19.52 9.37 -12.03
N SER A 167 18.43 8.97 -11.38
CA SER A 167 17.09 9.54 -11.57
C SER A 167 16.30 9.48 -10.26
N ALA A 168 15.76 10.61 -9.82
CA ALA A 168 14.88 10.68 -8.65
C ALA A 168 13.44 10.41 -9.06
N THR A 169 12.82 9.39 -8.48
CA THR A 169 11.47 8.93 -8.82
C THR A 169 10.42 9.43 -7.84
N ALA A 170 10.79 9.62 -6.57
CA ALA A 170 9.89 10.08 -5.53
C ALA A 170 10.59 10.94 -4.46
N VAL A 171 9.78 11.69 -3.70
CA VAL A 171 10.22 12.57 -2.62
C VAL A 171 9.23 12.50 -1.46
N SER A 172 9.72 12.56 -0.21
CA SER A 172 8.89 12.60 1.00
C SER A 172 8.01 13.85 1.06
N ALA A 173 6.96 13.81 1.88
CA ALA A 173 5.96 14.89 1.96
C ALA A 173 6.58 16.23 2.35
N ASP A 174 7.63 16.19 3.18
CA ASP A 174 8.39 17.35 3.63
C ASP A 174 9.58 17.73 2.74
N GLY A 175 9.80 17.01 1.64
CA GLY A 175 10.87 17.30 0.68
C GLY A 175 12.28 16.97 1.16
N ARG A 176 12.46 16.28 2.30
CA ARG A 176 13.76 15.99 2.92
C ARG A 176 14.41 14.70 2.42
N VAL A 177 13.62 13.73 1.99
CA VAL A 177 14.11 12.44 1.50
C VAL A 177 13.75 12.30 0.04
N VAL A 178 14.75 12.07 -0.80
CA VAL A 178 14.58 11.79 -2.23
C VAL A 178 15.00 10.34 -2.48
N VAL A 179 14.23 9.60 -3.26
CA VAL A 179 14.56 8.21 -3.63
C VAL A 179 14.54 8.04 -5.14
N GLY A 180 15.20 6.98 -5.60
CA GLY A 180 15.21 6.64 -7.01
C GLY A 180 16.22 5.56 -7.32
N LEU A 181 16.82 5.67 -8.50
CA LEU A 181 17.84 4.75 -8.98
C LEU A 181 19.10 5.49 -9.42
N ALA A 182 20.26 4.87 -9.21
CA ALA A 182 21.55 5.39 -9.64
C ALA A 182 22.51 4.27 -10.03
N ALA A 183 23.37 4.53 -11.01
CA ALA A 183 24.48 3.67 -11.32
C ALA A 183 25.56 3.81 -10.25
N ASN A 184 26.03 2.68 -9.73
CA ASN A 184 27.22 2.63 -8.88
C ASN A 184 28.52 2.57 -9.70
N ALA A 185 29.67 2.62 -9.02
CA ALA A 185 30.98 2.57 -9.67
C ALA A 185 31.23 1.31 -10.53
N ALA A 186 30.48 0.23 -10.31
CA ALA A 186 30.53 -0.99 -11.14
C ALA A 186 29.54 -0.96 -12.33
N GLY A 187 28.87 0.17 -12.57
CA GLY A 187 27.87 0.34 -13.63
C GLY A 187 26.54 -0.36 -13.35
N LYS A 188 26.28 -0.78 -12.11
CA LYS A 188 25.05 -1.47 -11.74
C LYS A 188 24.02 -0.50 -11.19
N THR A 189 22.76 -0.69 -11.56
CA THR A 189 21.66 0.13 -11.07
C THR A 189 21.33 -0.23 -9.62
N ARG A 190 21.24 0.77 -8.76
CA ARG A 190 20.95 0.64 -7.34
C ARG A 190 19.85 1.59 -6.95
N ALA A 191 18.92 1.10 -6.13
CA ALA A 191 17.99 1.94 -5.41
C ALA A 191 18.78 2.86 -4.48
N PHE A 192 18.48 4.15 -4.48
CA PHE A 192 19.12 5.10 -3.57
C PHE A 192 18.12 5.79 -2.67
N ARG A 193 18.63 6.27 -1.54
CA ARG A 193 18.00 7.28 -0.69
C ARG A 193 18.95 8.44 -0.52
N TRP A 194 18.48 9.66 -0.74
CA TRP A 194 19.26 10.88 -0.61
C TRP A 194 18.66 11.77 0.47
N THR A 195 19.53 12.37 1.28
CA THR A 195 19.21 13.50 2.15
C THR A 195 20.29 14.55 2.05
N ALA A 196 19.97 15.81 2.38
CA ALA A 196 20.97 16.88 2.38
C ALA A 196 22.14 16.61 3.35
N GLN A 197 21.90 15.85 4.42
CA GLN A 197 22.89 15.54 5.46
C GLN A 197 23.85 14.43 5.05
N THR A 198 23.35 13.39 4.37
CA THR A 198 24.11 12.17 4.08
C THR A 198 24.50 12.02 2.62
N GLY A 199 23.96 12.85 1.72
CA GLY A 199 24.08 12.63 0.29
C GLY A 199 23.36 11.36 -0.16
N MET A 200 23.75 10.84 -1.33
CA MET A 200 23.16 9.65 -1.95
C MET A 200 23.68 8.38 -1.28
N GLN A 201 22.77 7.57 -0.75
CA GLN A 201 23.05 6.29 -0.10
C GLN A 201 22.49 5.14 -0.94
N ASP A 202 23.32 4.13 -1.20
CA ASP A 202 22.90 2.85 -1.80
C ASP A 202 22.05 2.05 -0.81
N LEU A 203 20.87 1.57 -1.24
CA LEU A 203 19.97 0.76 -0.42
C LEU A 203 20.23 -0.75 -0.52
N GLY A 204 21.11 -1.18 -1.43
CA GLY A 204 21.46 -2.58 -1.67
C GLY A 204 20.54 -3.29 -2.68
N THR A 205 20.60 -4.62 -2.70
CA THR A 205 19.75 -5.51 -3.52
C THR A 205 19.26 -6.69 -2.67
N LEU A 206 18.40 -7.55 -3.22
CA LEU A 206 17.97 -8.80 -2.58
C LEU A 206 18.90 -9.99 -2.95
N GLY A 207 20.19 -9.70 -3.14
CA GLY A 207 21.21 -10.68 -3.54
C GLY A 207 21.41 -10.81 -5.05
N GLY A 208 20.65 -10.07 -5.86
CA GLY A 208 20.85 -9.93 -7.31
C GLY A 208 21.62 -8.68 -7.71
N GLU A 209 21.53 -8.35 -9.00
CA GLU A 209 22.39 -7.36 -9.66
C GLU A 209 21.85 -5.93 -9.64
N SER A 210 20.53 -5.72 -9.52
CA SER A 210 19.92 -4.39 -9.62
C SER A 210 18.81 -4.14 -8.60
N SER A 211 18.56 -2.86 -8.32
CA SER A 211 17.40 -2.41 -7.52
C SER A 211 16.95 -1.01 -7.93
N TYR A 212 15.67 -0.71 -7.69
CA TYR A 212 14.97 0.50 -8.11
C TYR A 212 13.99 0.93 -7.02
N ALA A 213 14.13 2.13 -6.46
CA ALA A 213 13.12 2.68 -5.56
C ALA A 213 12.05 3.44 -6.35
N TRP A 214 10.78 3.16 -6.09
CA TRP A 214 9.65 3.78 -6.80
C TRP A 214 8.87 4.75 -5.91
N ALA A 215 8.77 4.47 -4.61
CA ALA A 215 8.02 5.31 -3.68
C ALA A 215 8.63 5.36 -2.28
N VAL A 216 8.24 6.39 -1.53
CA VAL A 216 8.70 6.67 -0.17
C VAL A 216 7.53 7.18 0.68
N SER A 217 7.46 6.76 1.95
CA SER A 217 6.45 7.25 2.90
C SER A 217 6.57 8.75 3.16
N ALA A 218 5.51 9.36 3.70
CA ALA A 218 5.46 10.82 3.89
C ALA A 218 6.55 11.35 4.82
N ASP A 219 6.94 10.56 5.83
CA ASP A 219 8.03 10.86 6.77
C ASP A 219 9.43 10.45 6.25
N GLY A 220 9.51 9.84 5.07
CA GLY A 220 10.78 9.40 4.49
C GLY A 220 11.40 8.16 5.14
N SER A 221 10.67 7.45 5.99
CA SER A 221 11.20 6.33 6.80
C SER A 221 11.10 4.96 6.10
N VAL A 222 10.16 4.80 5.17
CA VAL A 222 9.93 3.55 4.42
C VAL A 222 10.09 3.82 2.94
N VAL A 223 10.93 3.03 2.27
CA VAL A 223 11.13 3.06 0.82
C VAL A 223 10.67 1.73 0.23
N VAL A 224 9.98 1.77 -0.91
CA VAL A 224 9.55 0.56 -1.62
C VAL A 224 9.95 0.60 -3.09
N GLY A 225 10.03 -0.58 -3.68
CA GLY A 225 10.39 -0.71 -5.09
C GLY A 225 10.57 -2.14 -5.53
N HIS A 226 11.45 -2.34 -6.52
CA HIS A 226 11.83 -3.65 -7.05
C HIS A 226 13.34 -3.88 -6.86
N ALA A 227 13.72 -5.10 -6.52
CA ALA A 227 15.10 -5.52 -6.47
C ALA A 227 15.25 -6.95 -6.97
N ASP A 228 16.38 -7.21 -7.64
CA ASP A 228 16.68 -8.55 -8.14
C ASP A 228 17.14 -9.46 -7.00
N ILE A 229 16.65 -10.70 -7.01
CA ILE A 229 17.22 -11.82 -6.26
C ILE A 229 18.34 -12.50 -7.06
N ALA A 230 19.10 -13.39 -6.43
CA ALA A 230 20.29 -14.04 -7.02
C ALA A 230 20.05 -14.73 -8.39
N VAL A 231 18.82 -15.15 -8.68
CA VAL A 231 18.42 -15.77 -9.98
C VAL A 231 17.91 -14.76 -11.01
N ARG A 232 18.17 -13.45 -10.82
CA ARG A 232 17.73 -12.34 -11.71
C ARG A 232 16.22 -12.24 -11.90
N LEU A 233 15.46 -12.67 -10.89
CA LEU A 233 14.02 -12.39 -10.80
C LEU A 233 13.82 -11.15 -9.94
N GLY A 234 12.92 -10.26 -10.35
CA GLY A 234 12.58 -9.06 -9.60
C GLY A 234 11.55 -9.34 -8.53
N HIS A 235 11.85 -9.00 -7.27
CA HIS A 235 10.94 -9.06 -6.14
C HIS A 235 10.66 -7.65 -5.60
N ALA A 236 9.45 -7.46 -5.09
CA ALA A 236 9.08 -6.24 -4.41
C ALA A 236 9.83 -6.15 -3.07
N PHE A 237 10.45 -5.00 -2.78
CA PHE A 237 11.15 -4.79 -1.51
C PHE A 237 10.49 -3.70 -0.66
N ARG A 238 10.76 -3.77 0.64
CA ARG A 238 10.58 -2.68 1.60
C ARG A 238 11.91 -2.42 2.31
N TRP A 239 12.30 -1.16 2.40
CA TRP A 239 13.51 -0.72 3.07
C TRP A 239 13.19 0.22 4.23
N THR A 240 13.90 0.06 5.34
CA THR A 240 13.99 1.05 6.43
C THR A 240 15.42 1.20 6.89
N ALA A 241 15.74 2.31 7.56
CA ALA A 241 17.07 2.52 8.13
C ALA A 241 17.44 1.44 9.17
N GLN A 242 16.45 0.86 9.85
CA GLN A 242 16.65 -0.12 10.91
C GLN A 242 16.88 -1.53 10.37
N THR A 243 16.17 -1.90 9.30
CA THR A 243 16.16 -3.29 8.79
C THR A 243 16.88 -3.48 7.47
N GLY A 244 17.29 -2.39 6.80
CA GLY A 244 17.80 -2.47 5.44
C GLY A 244 16.72 -2.93 4.46
N MET A 245 17.15 -3.44 3.30
CA MET A 245 16.26 -3.93 2.25
C MET A 245 15.73 -5.32 2.62
N GLN A 246 14.41 -5.48 2.61
CA GLN A 246 13.72 -6.74 2.92
C GLN A 246 12.83 -7.16 1.74
N ASP A 247 12.85 -8.45 1.42
CA ASP A 247 11.96 -9.05 0.41
C ASP A 247 10.54 -9.16 0.97
N LEU A 248 9.57 -8.48 0.35
CA LEU A 248 8.17 -8.52 0.78
C LEU A 248 7.57 -9.93 0.68
N ASN A 249 8.06 -10.77 -0.23
CA ASN A 249 7.63 -12.17 -0.34
C ASN A 249 8.05 -13.02 0.88
N GLN A 250 9.02 -12.55 1.65
CA GLN A 250 9.48 -13.22 2.87
C GLN A 250 8.87 -12.59 4.11
N VAL A 251 9.01 -11.27 4.28
CA VAL A 251 8.56 -10.59 5.52
C VAL A 251 7.05 -10.49 5.63
N CYS A 252 6.33 -10.52 4.51
CA CYS A 252 4.88 -10.50 4.47
C CYS A 252 4.28 -11.85 4.03
N ALA A 253 5.05 -12.94 4.02
CA ALA A 253 4.59 -14.26 3.56
C ALA A 253 3.26 -14.70 4.21
N ASN A 254 3.10 -14.44 5.51
CA ASN A 254 1.88 -14.78 6.27
C ASN A 254 0.65 -13.95 5.88
N LEU A 255 0.83 -12.86 5.14
CA LEU A 255 -0.22 -11.96 4.67
C LEU A 255 -0.62 -12.27 3.22
N LEU A 256 0.15 -13.10 2.52
CA LEU A 256 -0.08 -13.45 1.13
C LEU A 256 -0.98 -14.69 1.04
N SER A 257 -2.00 -14.61 0.19
CA SER A 257 -2.74 -15.79 -0.24
C SER A 257 -1.79 -16.75 -0.99
N LYS A 258 -2.08 -18.05 -0.93
CA LYS A 258 -1.24 -19.08 -1.58
C LYS A 258 -1.05 -18.77 -3.08
N GLY A 259 0.19 -18.91 -3.56
CA GLY A 259 0.54 -18.76 -4.98
C GLY A 259 0.92 -17.33 -5.42
N TRP A 260 0.93 -16.36 -4.50
CA TRP A 260 1.36 -15.00 -4.81
C TRP A 260 2.88 -14.83 -4.79
N VAL A 261 3.39 -14.08 -5.77
CA VAL A 261 4.75 -13.54 -5.80
C VAL A 261 4.69 -12.06 -6.17
N LEU A 262 5.06 -11.19 -5.24
CA LEU A 262 5.11 -9.73 -5.42
C LEU A 262 6.38 -9.35 -6.18
N LYS A 263 6.24 -8.70 -7.33
CA LYS A 263 7.37 -8.36 -8.22
C LYS A 263 7.84 -6.93 -8.09
N VAL A 264 6.90 -5.99 -8.06
CA VAL A 264 7.21 -4.55 -7.99
C VAL A 264 6.26 -3.92 -6.98
N ALA A 265 6.79 -3.18 -6.02
CA ALA A 265 6.00 -2.24 -5.22
C ALA A 265 6.08 -0.87 -5.89
N ASN A 266 4.95 -0.40 -6.42
CA ASN A 266 4.86 0.83 -7.21
C ASN A 266 4.58 2.06 -6.33
N ASP A 267 3.82 1.89 -5.24
CA ASP A 267 3.47 3.01 -4.35
C ASP A 267 3.25 2.56 -2.90
N ILE A 268 3.33 3.50 -1.96
CA ILE A 268 3.16 3.29 -0.52
C ILE A 268 2.33 4.41 0.11
N SER A 269 1.46 4.05 1.07
CA SER A 269 0.68 5.04 1.81
C SER A 269 1.57 5.98 2.64
N PRO A 270 1.08 7.20 2.95
CA PRO A 270 1.83 8.19 3.73
C PRO A 270 2.39 7.66 5.06
N ASP A 271 1.66 6.78 5.74
CA ASP A 271 2.04 6.16 7.02
C ASP A 271 2.95 4.92 6.87
N GLY A 272 3.31 4.55 5.64
CA GLY A 272 4.16 3.40 5.34
C GLY A 272 3.47 2.04 5.48
N ARG A 273 2.14 2.00 5.67
CA ARG A 273 1.38 0.77 5.97
C ARG A 273 0.94 0.00 4.74
N TYR A 274 0.32 0.67 3.78
CA TYR A 274 -0.26 0.03 2.60
C TYR A 274 0.72 0.15 1.44
N ILE A 275 0.99 -0.96 0.77
CA ILE A 275 1.86 -1.01 -0.41
C ILE A 275 1.03 -1.54 -1.57
N VAL A 276 1.08 -0.86 -2.71
CA VAL A 276 0.45 -1.32 -3.95
C VAL A 276 1.51 -1.62 -5.00
N GLY A 277 1.18 -2.51 -5.91
CA GLY A 277 2.14 -2.93 -6.91
C GLY A 277 1.61 -4.02 -7.83
N ASP A 278 2.51 -4.68 -8.52
CA ASP A 278 2.20 -5.81 -9.39
C ASP A 278 2.99 -7.08 -9.02
N GLY A 279 2.38 -8.22 -9.28
CA GLY A 279 2.90 -9.53 -8.94
C GLY A 279 2.28 -10.62 -9.80
N TYR A 280 2.67 -11.86 -9.56
CA TYR A 280 2.07 -13.04 -10.16
C TYR A 280 1.24 -13.79 -9.14
N ASN A 281 0.15 -14.40 -9.57
CA ASN A 281 -0.63 -15.34 -8.76
C ASN A 281 -0.81 -16.63 -9.55
N GLU A 282 -0.32 -17.76 -9.02
CA GLU A 282 -0.42 -19.08 -9.65
C GLU A 282 -1.86 -19.48 -10.03
N ALA A 283 -2.88 -18.95 -9.34
CA ALA A 283 -4.28 -19.22 -9.63
C ALA A 283 -4.80 -18.50 -10.89
N THR A 284 -4.10 -17.48 -11.38
CA THR A 284 -4.49 -16.64 -12.51
C THR A 284 -3.35 -16.55 -13.50
N ILE A 285 -3.56 -16.95 -14.74
CA ILE A 285 -2.53 -16.84 -15.79
C ILE A 285 -2.32 -15.34 -16.09
N GLY A 286 -1.37 -14.69 -15.41
CA GLY A 286 -0.99 -13.29 -15.68
C GLY A 286 -0.41 -12.51 -14.49
N THR A 287 0.10 -11.32 -14.79
CA THR A 287 0.46 -10.31 -13.78
C THR A 287 -0.81 -9.67 -13.22
N MET A 288 -0.91 -9.56 -11.91
CA MET A 288 -2.02 -8.93 -11.19
C MET A 288 -1.53 -7.77 -10.32
N ALA A 289 -2.37 -6.75 -10.16
CA ALA A 289 -2.15 -5.74 -9.14
C ALA A 289 -2.41 -6.31 -7.74
N PHE A 290 -1.67 -5.83 -6.75
CA PHE A 290 -1.89 -6.15 -5.34
C PHE A 290 -2.04 -4.88 -4.50
N LEU A 291 -2.76 -5.02 -3.39
CA LEU A 291 -2.76 -4.12 -2.25
C LEU A 291 -2.36 -4.93 -1.02
N LEU A 292 -1.22 -4.59 -0.44
CA LEU A 292 -0.66 -5.23 0.75
C LEU A 292 -0.83 -4.29 1.95
N ASP A 293 -1.57 -4.73 2.96
CA ASP A 293 -1.52 -4.12 4.29
C ASP A 293 -0.35 -4.75 5.04
N THR A 294 0.69 -3.98 5.35
CA THR A 294 1.90 -4.50 6.04
C THR A 294 1.67 -4.78 7.53
N LYS A 295 0.54 -4.34 8.09
CA LYS A 295 0.10 -4.82 9.39
C LYS A 295 -0.73 -6.07 9.15
N ALA A 296 -0.54 -7.08 9.99
CA ALA A 296 -1.58 -8.11 10.12
C ALA A 296 -2.91 -7.37 10.27
N PRO A 297 -3.98 -7.77 9.56
CA PRO A 297 -5.29 -7.23 9.84
C PRO A 297 -5.43 -7.29 11.37
N PRO A 298 -5.87 -6.20 12.04
CA PRO A 298 -6.18 -6.31 13.45
C PRO A 298 -7.02 -7.58 13.56
N LEU A 299 -6.64 -8.49 14.47
CA LEU A 299 -7.42 -9.70 14.76
C LEU A 299 -8.88 -9.28 14.62
N PRO A 300 -9.69 -9.95 13.77
CA PRO A 300 -11.03 -9.49 13.43
C PRO A 300 -11.64 -8.96 14.73
N GLN A 301 -12.15 -7.72 14.74
CA GLN A 301 -12.41 -6.91 15.95
C GLN A 301 -13.11 -7.65 17.10
N TYR A 302 -13.64 -8.82 16.83
CA TYR A 302 -14.07 -9.91 17.68
C TYR A 302 -12.88 -10.84 18.06
N SER A 303 -12.02 -10.45 19.01
CA SER A 303 -11.20 -11.47 19.67
C SER A 303 -12.08 -12.21 20.66
N ILE A 304 -12.48 -13.43 20.31
CA ILE A 304 -13.20 -14.33 21.18
C ILE A 304 -12.22 -15.42 21.65
N SER A 305 -11.82 -15.36 22.91
CA SER A 305 -10.99 -16.39 23.55
C SER A 305 -11.88 -17.38 24.30
N GLY A 306 -11.54 -18.67 24.25
CA GLY A 306 -12.20 -19.76 24.97
C GLY A 306 -11.23 -20.45 25.93
N ASN A 307 -11.52 -20.48 27.23
CA ASN A 307 -10.82 -21.35 28.18
C ASN A 307 -11.61 -22.65 28.40
N LEU A 308 -10.96 -23.79 28.21
CA LEU A 308 -11.55 -25.10 28.44
C LEU A 308 -11.37 -25.49 29.92
N ARG A 309 -12.47 -25.70 30.65
CA ARG A 309 -12.45 -26.42 31.94
C ARG A 309 -13.29 -27.68 31.83
N THR A 310 -12.63 -28.83 31.96
CA THR A 310 -13.30 -30.14 31.96
C THR A 310 -13.71 -30.49 33.40
N TRP A 311 -14.91 -31.01 33.57
CA TRP A 311 -15.39 -31.59 34.83
C TRP A 311 -15.96 -32.97 34.52
N TYR A 312 -15.49 -33.99 35.25
CA TYR A 312 -16.10 -35.32 35.22
C TYR A 312 -17.19 -35.39 36.28
N TYR A 313 -18.41 -35.74 35.88
CA TYR A 313 -19.42 -36.31 36.77
C TYR A 313 -19.70 -37.74 36.32
N CYS A 314 -18.79 -38.66 36.62
CA CYS A 314 -19.05 -40.09 36.50
C CYS A 314 -18.47 -40.79 37.74
N TRP A 315 -19.21 -40.74 38.85
CA TRP A 315 -19.00 -41.66 39.97
C TRP A 315 -20.36 -42.03 40.56
N ASN A 316 -20.92 -43.14 40.11
CA ASN A 316 -21.89 -43.90 40.89
C ASN A 316 -21.18 -45.19 41.30
N GLY A 317 -20.90 -45.31 42.60
CA GLY A 317 -20.09 -46.38 43.15
C GLY A 317 -20.45 -47.75 42.57
N TRP A 318 -19.49 -48.34 41.87
CA TRP A 318 -19.42 -49.75 41.44
C TRP A 318 -20.16 -50.19 40.17
N ASP A 319 -20.85 -49.30 39.44
CA ASP A 319 -21.41 -49.63 38.11
C ASP A 319 -20.95 -48.67 37.01
N TYR A 320 -20.49 -49.21 35.88
CA TYR A 320 -20.14 -48.45 34.69
C TYR A 320 -21.43 -48.07 33.94
N ASP A 321 -21.96 -46.89 34.23
CA ASP A 321 -23.10 -46.35 33.49
C ASP A 321 -22.67 -46.01 32.05
N THR A 322 -23.20 -46.74 31.06
CA THR A 322 -22.93 -46.56 29.62
C THR A 322 -23.58 -45.30 29.04
N THR A 323 -24.15 -44.43 29.87
CA THR A 323 -24.82 -43.18 29.46
C THR A 323 -24.01 -41.90 29.75
N CYS A 324 -22.76 -42.00 30.20
CA CYS A 324 -21.93 -40.82 30.51
C CYS A 324 -21.61 -39.97 29.26
N THR A 325 -22.20 -38.77 29.17
CA THR A 325 -21.82 -37.73 28.19
C THR A 325 -20.72 -36.84 28.75
N ASN A 326 -19.63 -36.66 28.00
CA ASN A 326 -18.58 -35.72 28.38
C ASN A 326 -19.07 -34.30 28.11
N LYS A 327 -18.98 -33.41 29.10
CA LYS A 327 -19.28 -31.97 28.93
C LYS A 327 -18.03 -31.15 29.07
N VAL A 328 -17.93 -30.11 28.24
CA VAL A 328 -16.88 -29.10 28.37
C VAL A 328 -17.52 -27.74 28.57
N ARG A 329 -17.01 -26.97 29.52
CA ARG A 329 -17.37 -25.55 29.68
C ARG A 329 -16.32 -24.69 29.00
N ILE A 330 -16.78 -23.80 28.11
CA ILE A 330 -15.98 -22.86 27.34
C ILE A 330 -16.43 -21.46 27.71
N GLU A 331 -15.51 -20.63 28.21
CA GLU A 331 -15.80 -19.21 28.49
C GLU A 331 -15.49 -18.36 27.27
N PHE A 332 -16.52 -17.83 26.60
CA PHE A 332 -16.34 -16.88 25.50
C PHE A 332 -16.29 -15.45 26.03
N SER A 333 -15.31 -14.66 25.60
CA SER A 333 -15.21 -13.23 25.93
C SER A 333 -15.17 -12.38 24.67
N ASN A 334 -15.97 -11.32 24.58
CA ASN A 334 -15.92 -10.38 23.46
C ASN A 334 -15.06 -9.16 23.80
N GLN A 335 -13.86 -9.08 23.23
CA GLN A 335 -12.97 -7.91 23.41
C GLN A 335 -13.18 -6.80 22.36
N GLY A 336 -14.19 -6.96 21.49
CA GLY A 336 -14.54 -5.99 20.47
C GLY A 336 -15.42 -4.85 20.99
N ASN A 337 -15.62 -3.85 20.14
CA ASN A 337 -16.48 -2.69 20.42
C ASN A 337 -17.91 -2.83 19.85
N GLN A 338 -18.25 -3.99 19.31
CA GLN A 338 -19.58 -4.31 18.76
C GLN A 338 -20.09 -5.63 19.34
N SER A 339 -21.40 -5.76 19.46
CA SER A 339 -22.03 -7.01 19.88
C SER A 339 -21.90 -8.08 18.80
N VAL A 340 -21.73 -9.34 19.21
CA VAL A 340 -21.64 -10.50 18.31
C VAL A 340 -22.70 -11.53 18.62
N SER A 341 -23.12 -12.25 17.59
CA SER A 341 -24.10 -13.32 17.66
C SER A 341 -23.69 -14.55 16.85
N GLN A 342 -24.38 -15.69 17.04
CA GLN A 342 -24.24 -16.90 16.20
C GLN A 342 -22.79 -17.41 16.06
N VAL A 343 -22.07 -17.48 17.18
CA VAL A 343 -20.66 -17.90 17.24
C VAL A 343 -20.50 -19.35 16.79
N THR A 344 -19.54 -19.56 15.90
CA THR A 344 -19.17 -20.88 15.37
C THR A 344 -17.70 -21.12 15.65
N PHE A 345 -17.36 -22.27 16.24
CA PHE A 345 -16.02 -22.58 16.72
C PHE A 345 -15.67 -24.06 16.51
N MET A 346 -14.37 -24.35 16.41
CA MET A 346 -13.84 -25.72 16.47
C MET A 346 -13.41 -26.02 17.90
N ILE A 347 -13.79 -27.19 18.40
CA ILE A 347 -13.16 -27.80 19.56
C ILE A 347 -12.21 -28.87 19.05
N GLU A 348 -10.95 -28.82 19.49
CA GLU A 348 -9.97 -29.87 19.28
C GLU A 348 -9.40 -30.35 20.61
N ILE A 349 -9.52 -31.64 20.91
CA ILE A 349 -8.96 -32.29 22.11
C ILE A 349 -7.94 -33.32 21.66
N LYS A 350 -6.75 -33.26 22.25
CA LYS A 350 -5.62 -34.13 21.91
C LYS A 350 -5.13 -34.91 23.13
N ASP A 351 -4.75 -36.15 22.89
CA ASP A 351 -3.73 -36.86 23.68
C ASP A 351 -2.35 -36.38 23.16
N PRO A 352 -1.26 -36.36 23.96
CA PRO A 352 0.11 -36.09 23.51
C PRO A 352 0.56 -36.67 22.16
N VAL A 353 -0.09 -37.71 21.63
CA VAL A 353 0.28 -38.37 20.36
C VAL A 353 -0.84 -38.47 19.32
N GLU A 354 -2.10 -38.16 19.64
CA GLU A 354 -3.22 -38.28 18.69
C GLU A 354 -4.38 -37.31 18.98
N THR A 355 -5.08 -36.86 17.93
CA THR A 355 -6.31 -36.06 18.09
C THR A 355 -7.49 -36.97 18.43
N LEU A 356 -8.01 -36.86 19.65
CA LEU A 356 -9.14 -37.64 20.14
C LEU A 356 -10.50 -37.05 19.72
N TYR A 357 -10.57 -35.72 19.56
CA TYR A 357 -11.81 -35.03 19.21
C TYR A 357 -11.53 -33.81 18.35
N ARG A 358 -12.25 -33.66 17.22
CA ARG A 358 -12.24 -32.44 16.42
C ARG A 358 -13.58 -32.22 15.75
N ARG A 359 -14.37 -31.26 16.26
CA ARG A 359 -15.72 -30.97 15.75
C ARG A 359 -16.01 -29.48 15.72
N LYS A 360 -16.81 -29.12 14.71
CA LYS A 360 -17.37 -27.78 14.56
C LYS A 360 -18.65 -27.69 15.37
N HIS A 361 -18.72 -26.66 16.20
CA HIS A 361 -19.86 -26.34 17.04
C HIS A 361 -20.39 -24.97 16.67
N ARG A 362 -21.72 -24.81 16.73
CA ARG A 362 -22.40 -23.54 16.50
C ARG A 362 -23.33 -23.27 17.67
N VAL A 363 -23.18 -22.09 18.28
CA VAL A 363 -23.98 -21.68 19.41
C VAL A 363 -24.60 -20.33 19.14
N ASN A 364 -25.87 -20.20 19.49
CA ASN A 364 -26.60 -18.94 19.37
C ASN A 364 -26.48 -18.18 20.70
N ILE A 365 -25.32 -17.58 20.92
CA ILE A 365 -25.08 -16.65 22.03
C ILE A 365 -25.04 -15.22 21.48
N SER A 366 -25.42 -14.25 22.30
CA SER A 366 -25.21 -12.82 22.03
C SER A 366 -24.26 -12.29 23.08
N LEU A 367 -23.16 -11.67 22.65
CA LEU A 367 -22.13 -11.10 23.53
C LEU A 367 -21.94 -9.62 23.21
N GLY A 368 -22.24 -8.74 24.16
CA GLY A 368 -21.91 -7.33 24.09
C GLY A 368 -20.39 -7.07 24.27
N PRO A 369 -19.93 -5.84 24.00
CA PRO A 369 -18.55 -5.42 24.26
C PRO A 369 -18.13 -5.68 25.73
N GLY A 370 -17.02 -6.39 25.93
CA GLY A 370 -16.48 -6.73 27.26
C GLY A 370 -17.19 -7.86 28.01
N GLU A 371 -18.24 -8.45 27.42
CA GLU A 371 -19.03 -9.50 28.06
C GLU A 371 -18.30 -10.86 28.04
N ILE A 372 -18.54 -11.67 29.06
CA ILE A 372 -18.03 -13.04 29.19
C ILE A 372 -19.21 -13.98 29.43
N ILE A 373 -19.39 -14.99 28.57
CA ILE A 373 -20.45 -16.00 28.70
C ILE A 373 -19.85 -17.41 28.71
N PRO A 374 -20.10 -18.22 29.75
CA PRO A 374 -19.78 -19.63 29.75
C PRO A 374 -20.80 -20.41 28.91
N VAL A 375 -20.32 -21.31 28.06
CA VAL A 375 -21.12 -22.20 27.24
C VAL A 375 -20.72 -23.64 27.52
N GLU A 376 -21.70 -24.49 27.79
CA GLU A 376 -21.50 -25.92 27.94
C GLU A 376 -21.78 -26.63 26.63
N VAL A 377 -20.83 -27.48 26.21
CA VAL A 377 -20.95 -28.29 25.00
C VAL A 377 -20.87 -29.75 25.40
N GLU A 378 -21.86 -30.53 24.99
CA GLU A 378 -21.83 -31.98 25.09
C GLU A 378 -21.01 -32.56 23.94
N LEU A 379 -20.07 -33.44 24.27
CA LEU A 379 -19.27 -34.15 23.28
C LEU A 379 -20.03 -35.41 22.86
N ASP A 380 -20.20 -35.57 21.54
CA ASP A 380 -20.87 -36.70 20.89
C ASP A 380 -20.07 -38.01 20.92
N THR A 381 -18.86 -37.99 21.48
CA THR A 381 -17.99 -39.15 21.59
C THR A 381 -17.46 -39.30 23.01
N GLU A 382 -17.32 -40.55 23.44
CA GLU A 382 -16.62 -40.89 24.66
C GLU A 382 -15.11 -40.62 24.48
N VAL A 383 -14.61 -39.49 25.02
CA VAL A 383 -13.17 -39.20 25.06
C VAL A 383 -12.58 -40.04 26.20
N ARG A 384 -12.18 -41.28 25.89
CA ARG A 384 -11.64 -42.22 26.90
C ARG A 384 -10.19 -41.87 27.22
N SER A 385 -9.87 -41.78 28.52
CA SER A 385 -8.48 -41.77 28.99
C SER A 385 -7.96 -43.19 29.17
N TYR A 386 -6.86 -43.54 28.51
CA TYR A 386 -6.09 -44.74 28.84
C TYR A 386 -5.21 -44.50 30.08
N SER A 387 -5.79 -44.28 31.25
CA SER A 387 -5.02 -44.37 32.50
C SER A 387 -5.92 -44.76 33.67
N GLY A 388 -5.74 -45.99 34.16
CA GLY A 388 -6.49 -46.59 35.27
C GLY A 388 -6.26 -45.96 36.65
N TYR A 389 -5.89 -44.69 36.73
CA TYR A 389 -5.79 -43.94 37.99
C TYR A 389 -6.26 -42.50 37.74
N GLY A 390 -7.07 -41.98 38.66
CA GLY A 390 -7.92 -40.80 38.50
C GLY A 390 -7.29 -39.54 37.89
N LEU A 391 -8.17 -38.77 37.24
CA LEU A 391 -7.98 -37.41 36.72
C LEU A 391 -6.98 -37.28 35.55
N SER A 392 -7.34 -37.79 34.39
CA SER A 392 -6.72 -37.37 33.13
C SER A 392 -7.11 -35.92 32.81
N SER A 393 -6.15 -35.01 32.93
CA SER A 393 -6.29 -33.63 32.46
C SER A 393 -6.12 -33.60 30.95
N PHE A 394 -7.22 -33.48 30.19
CA PHE A 394 -7.14 -33.30 28.75
C PHE A 394 -6.83 -31.85 28.40
N TYR A 395 -5.82 -31.63 27.55
CA TYR A 395 -5.53 -30.32 26.96
C TYR A 395 -6.24 -30.22 25.61
N GLY A 396 -6.97 -29.12 25.40
CA GLY A 396 -7.69 -28.86 24.16
C GLY A 396 -7.60 -27.40 23.78
N THR A 397 -7.83 -27.12 22.50
CA THR A 397 -7.86 -25.77 21.94
C THR A 397 -9.24 -25.47 21.39
N VAL A 398 -9.69 -24.22 21.59
CA VAL A 398 -10.92 -23.69 20.99
C VAL A 398 -10.53 -22.62 19.99
N GLU A 399 -10.92 -22.81 18.73
CA GLU A 399 -10.67 -21.85 17.65
C GLU A 399 -12.00 -21.31 17.13
N VAL A 400 -12.19 -19.99 17.18
CA VAL A 400 -13.40 -19.35 16.65
C VAL A 400 -13.28 -19.20 15.14
N ILE A 401 -14.25 -19.77 14.41
CA ILE A 401 -14.25 -19.82 12.95
C ILE A 401 -15.01 -18.62 12.37
N SER A 402 -16.14 -18.26 12.97
CA SER A 402 -16.99 -17.16 12.49
C SER A 402 -18.01 -16.71 13.55
N CYS A 403 -18.43 -15.45 13.50
CA CYS A 403 -19.55 -14.89 14.24
C CYS A 403 -20.31 -13.89 13.34
N ARG A 404 -21.50 -13.44 13.78
CA ARG A 404 -22.37 -12.53 13.05
C ARG A 404 -22.61 -11.23 13.80
#